data_AF-A0A1X1QPE9-F1
#
_entry.id   AF-A0A1X1QPE9-F1
#
_cell.length_a   1.000
_cell.length_b   1.000
_cell.length_c   1.000
_cell.angle_alpha   90.00
_cell.angle_beta   90.00
_cell.angle_gamma   90.00
#
_symmetry.space_group_name_H-M   'P 1'
#
loop_
_entity.id
_entity.type
_entity.pdbx_description
1 polymer ?
#
loop_
_entity_poly.entity_id
_entity_poly.type
_entity_poly.pdbx_seq_one_letter_code
_entity_poly.pdbx_strand_id
1 'polypeptide(L)'
;MNNTNKEQISSLLDNELDYSQTLDLMNALESDASLSKRLDRYALIRGALNEGSVTEDDSFLKNIQESLKSQPTVLAPRHKRQENKKYVAVALAASVAIFSVTIFDMGLFTNTAPTHHSIASIEAERSEMLALEEQQNEDARLDDLNPNAQLVTFEK
;
A
#
# COMPACT_ATOMS: atom_id res chain seq x y z
N MET A 1 39.54 29.96 15.64
CA MET A 1 38.23 29.67 16.27
C MET A 1 37.12 30.17 15.34
N ASN A 2 36.29 29.28 14.80
CA ASN A 2 35.27 29.64 13.81
C ASN A 2 34.05 30.26 14.49
N ASN A 3 33.47 31.31 13.90
CA ASN A 3 32.25 31.93 14.43
C ASN A 3 31.05 30.98 14.37
N THR A 4 31.03 30.09 13.39
CA THR A 4 30.03 29.02 13.21
C THR A 4 29.85 28.18 14.46
N ASN A 5 30.93 27.69 15.09
CA ASN A 5 30.81 26.84 16.28
C ASN A 5 30.19 27.58 17.48
N LYS A 6 30.34 28.91 17.55
CA LYS A 6 29.75 29.72 18.64
C LYS A 6 28.23 29.82 18.46
N GLU A 7 27.81 30.04 17.23
CA GLU A 7 26.40 30.08 16.84
C GLU A 7 25.76 28.71 17.08
N GLN A 8 26.42 27.64 16.63
CA GLN A 8 25.93 26.27 16.84
C GLN A 8 25.82 25.90 18.33
N ILE A 9 26.75 26.33 19.19
CA ILE A 9 26.62 26.14 20.65
C ILE A 9 25.38 26.87 21.17
N SER A 10 25.10 28.09 20.71
CA SER A 10 23.91 28.83 21.10
C SER A 10 22.65 28.09 20.66
N SER A 11 22.56 27.72 19.38
CA SER A 11 21.44 26.96 18.82
C SER A 11 21.27 25.61 19.51
N LEU A 12 22.36 24.93 19.91
CA LEU A 12 22.29 23.67 20.66
C LEU A 12 21.61 23.87 22.01
N LEU A 13 22.01 24.90 22.76
CA LEU A 13 21.40 25.20 24.05
C LEU A 13 19.91 25.50 23.87
N ASP A 14 19.53 26.22 22.82
CA ASP A 14 18.14 26.59 22.55
C ASP A 14 17.30 25.49 21.85
N ASN A 15 17.86 24.29 21.66
CA ASN A 15 17.23 23.17 20.94
C ASN A 15 16.85 23.48 19.48
N GLU A 16 17.59 24.38 18.83
CA GLU A 16 17.38 24.79 17.44
C GLU A 16 18.44 24.22 16.48
N LEU A 17 19.40 23.44 16.99
CA LEU A 17 20.47 22.86 16.18
C LEU A 17 20.01 21.57 15.49
N ASP A 18 20.22 21.49 14.18
CA ASP A 18 19.89 20.31 13.39
C ASP A 18 20.74 19.09 13.79
N TYR A 19 20.23 17.88 13.51
CA TYR A 19 20.90 16.63 13.89
C TYR A 19 22.30 16.48 13.28
N SER A 20 22.49 16.80 11.99
CA SER A 20 23.79 16.71 11.32
C SER A 20 24.79 17.68 11.94
N GLN A 21 24.37 18.93 12.15
CA GLN A 21 25.18 19.98 12.76
C GLN A 21 25.52 19.65 14.22
N THR A 22 24.61 19.00 14.94
CA THR A 22 24.86 18.51 16.29
C THR A 22 25.97 17.48 16.29
N LEU A 23 25.96 16.52 15.36
CA LEU A 23 26.97 15.47 15.26
C LEU A 23 28.35 16.06 14.94
N ASP A 24 28.42 17.02 14.01
CA ASP A 24 29.65 17.74 13.69
C ASP A 24 30.17 18.56 14.88
N LEU A 25 29.27 19.23 15.61
CA LEU A 25 29.61 20.00 16.81
C LEU A 25 30.13 19.10 17.94
N MET A 26 29.55 17.91 18.15
CA MET A 26 30.01 16.96 19.16
C MET A 26 31.44 16.48 18.87
N ASN A 27 31.76 16.17 17.61
CA ASN A 27 33.12 15.82 17.21
C ASN A 27 34.13 16.97 17.45
N ALA A 28 33.69 18.21 17.21
CA ALA A 28 34.51 19.40 17.49
C ALA A 28 34.70 19.61 19.01
N LEU A 29 33.69 19.35 19.82
CA LEU A 29 33.76 19.47 21.28
C LEU A 29 34.69 18.42 21.92
N GLU A 30 34.75 17.21 21.36
CA GLU A 30 35.65 16.16 21.83
C GLU A 30 37.13 16.50 21.59
N SER A 31 37.43 17.16 20.48
CA SER A 31 38.80 17.49 20.07
C SER A 31 39.29 18.85 20.56
N ASP A 32 38.39 19.79 20.89
CA ASP A 32 38.73 21.16 21.27
C ASP A 32 38.25 21.52 22.69
N ALA A 33 39.18 21.43 23.66
CA ALA A 33 38.93 21.80 25.05
C ALA A 33 38.53 23.28 25.22
N SER A 34 38.94 24.17 24.31
CA SER A 34 38.55 25.59 24.38
C SER A 34 37.09 25.80 23.96
N LEU A 35 36.57 24.93 23.09
CA LEU A 35 35.18 24.91 22.67
C LEU A 35 34.27 24.35 23.77
N SER A 36 34.70 23.27 24.44
CA SER A 36 34.00 22.72 25.62
C SER A 36 33.86 23.76 26.74
N LYS A 37 34.94 24.47 27.09
CA LYS A 37 34.88 25.58 28.08
C LYS A 37 33.90 26.69 27.70
N ARG A 38 33.64 26.86 26.40
CA ARG A 38 32.69 27.88 25.92
C ARG A 38 31.25 27.39 26.05
N LEU A 39 30.99 26.13 25.74
CA LEU A 39 29.70 25.49 26.01
C LEU A 39 29.34 25.63 27.49
N ASP A 40 30.27 25.30 28.40
CA ASP A 40 30.07 25.42 29.85
C ASP A 40 29.71 26.87 30.25
N ARG A 41 30.43 27.85 29.71
CA ARG A 41 30.18 29.27 29.98
C ARG A 41 28.80 29.72 29.50
N TYR A 42 28.39 29.29 28.30
CA TYR A 42 27.09 29.68 27.76
C TYR A 42 25.95 29.01 28.55
N ALA A 43 26.12 27.75 28.95
CA ALA A 43 25.18 27.05 29.82
C ALA A 43 25.06 27.73 31.19
N LEU A 44 26.18 28.16 31.79
CA LEU A 44 26.18 28.89 33.06
C LEU A 44 25.46 30.24 32.96
N ILE A 45 25.72 31.01 31.89
CA ILE A 45 25.01 32.28 31.65
C ILE A 45 23.50 32.03 31.54
N ARG A 46 23.10 31.01 30.78
CA ARG A 46 21.69 30.64 30.60
C ARG A 46 21.04 30.23 31.92
N GLY A 47 21.69 29.39 32.71
CA GLY A 47 21.19 28.95 34.03
C GLY A 47 21.04 30.12 35.01
N ALA A 48 22.01 31.04 35.03
CA ALA A 48 21.95 32.25 35.86
C ALA A 48 20.78 33.17 35.48
N LEU A 49 20.43 33.24 34.19
CA LEU A 49 19.31 34.06 33.71
C LEU A 49 17.94 33.42 33.98
N ASN A 50 17.83 32.09 33.89
CA ASN A 50 16.53 31.40 33.88
C ASN A 50 16.07 30.88 35.25
N GLU A 51 16.97 30.38 36.10
CA GLU A 51 16.59 29.52 37.23
C GLU A 51 17.14 29.97 38.59
N GLY A 52 17.91 31.06 38.64
CA GLY A 52 18.69 31.43 39.82
C GLY A 52 19.85 30.46 39.98
N SER A 53 21.07 30.90 39.67
CA SER A 53 22.22 29.99 39.62
C SER A 53 22.58 29.44 40.99
N VAL A 54 22.46 28.13 41.16
CA VAL A 54 23.28 27.38 42.13
C VAL A 54 24.59 27.08 41.43
N THR A 55 25.67 27.69 41.91
CA THR A 55 27.01 27.32 41.46
C THR A 55 27.36 25.99 42.13
N GLU A 56 27.24 24.90 41.37
CA GLU A 56 27.76 23.60 41.81
C GLU A 56 29.28 23.65 41.91
N ASP A 57 29.84 22.94 42.88
CA ASP A 57 31.30 22.85 43.08
C ASP A 57 31.94 22.15 41.86
N ASP A 58 33.04 22.71 41.34
CA ASP A 58 33.83 22.11 40.26
C ASP A 58 34.24 20.67 40.60
N SER A 59 34.45 20.37 41.88
CA SER A 59 34.78 19.02 42.35
C SER A 59 33.64 18.03 42.11
N PHE A 60 32.38 18.47 42.23
CA PHE A 60 31.19 17.64 42.04
C PHE A 60 31.04 17.20 40.59
N LEU A 61 31.11 18.13 39.63
CA LEU A 61 31.01 17.83 38.21
C LEU A 61 32.13 16.89 37.75
N LYS A 62 33.36 17.10 38.25
CA LYS A 62 34.49 16.24 37.96
C LYS A 62 34.27 14.80 38.46
N ASN A 63 33.75 14.65 39.68
CA ASN A 63 33.44 13.34 40.25
C ASN A 63 32.36 12.60 39.45
N ILE A 64 31.32 13.32 38.98
CA ILE A 64 30.30 12.75 38.09
C ILE A 64 30.93 12.29 36.77
N GLN A 65 31.77 13.12 36.15
CA GLN A 65 32.43 12.78 34.89
C GLN A 65 33.32 11.54 35.03
N GLU A 66 34.08 11.42 36.12
CA GLU A 66 34.91 10.25 36.41
C GLU A 66 34.06 8.99 36.64
N SER A 67 32.96 9.11 37.39
CA SER A 67 32.02 8.02 37.60
C SER A 67 31.39 7.54 36.28
N LEU A 68 30.96 8.46 35.41
CA LEU A 68 30.37 8.13 34.11
C LEU A 68 31.35 7.42 33.17
N LYS A 69 32.64 7.79 33.17
CA LYS A 69 33.67 7.10 32.37
C LYS A 69 33.82 5.62 32.73
N SER A 70 33.55 5.25 33.99
CA SER A 70 33.64 3.87 34.45
C SER A 70 32.43 3.01 34.06
N GLN A 71 31.35 3.63 33.61
CA GLN A 71 30.11 2.94 33.28
C GLN A 71 30.09 2.49 31.81
N PRO A 72 29.50 1.32 31.50
CA PRO A 72 29.27 0.94 30.12
C PRO A 72 28.33 1.95 29.46
N THR A 73 28.71 2.44 28.28
CA THR A 73 27.93 3.39 27.49
C THR A 73 26.61 2.75 27.01
N VAL A 74 25.54 2.85 27.82
CA VAL A 74 24.19 2.42 27.44
C VAL A 74 23.51 3.58 26.70
N LEU A 75 23.87 3.78 25.43
CA LEU A 75 23.19 4.75 24.57
C LEU A 75 21.91 4.14 24.01
N ALA A 76 20.79 4.59 24.59
CA ALA A 76 19.40 4.44 24.14
C ALA A 76 18.74 3.04 24.26
N PRO A 77 17.42 3.01 24.55
CA PRO A 77 16.62 1.80 24.42
C PRO A 77 16.58 1.38 22.95
N ARG A 78 17.16 0.20 22.64
CA ARG A 78 17.05 -0.45 21.33
C ARG A 78 15.57 -0.62 21.01
N HIS A 79 15.00 0.27 20.20
CA HIS A 79 13.68 0.07 19.63
C HIS A 79 13.77 -1.12 18.68
N LYS A 80 13.36 -2.30 19.16
CA LYS A 80 13.17 -3.46 18.30
C LYS A 80 12.03 -3.12 17.35
N ARG A 81 12.35 -2.80 16.09
CA ARG A 81 11.33 -2.73 15.03
C ARG A 81 10.64 -4.09 15.00
N GLN A 82 9.36 -4.14 15.35
CA GLN A 82 8.59 -5.37 15.25
C GLN A 82 8.46 -5.69 13.75
N GLU A 83 9.18 -6.72 13.29
CA GLU A 83 9.13 -7.17 11.90
C GLU A 83 7.85 -7.96 11.65
N ASN A 84 6.73 -7.25 11.50
CA ASN A 84 5.41 -7.86 11.25
C ASN A 84 5.26 -8.42 9.81
N LYS A 85 6.33 -8.35 9.01
CA LYS A 85 6.34 -8.69 7.57
C LYS A 85 5.95 -10.15 7.30
N LYS A 86 6.22 -11.07 8.23
CA LYS A 86 5.90 -12.50 8.09
C LYS A 86 4.39 -12.75 8.03
N TYR A 87 3.60 -12.05 8.84
CA TYR A 87 2.15 -12.20 8.87
C TYR A 87 1.47 -11.60 7.65
N VAL A 88 2.02 -10.52 7.08
CA VAL A 88 1.50 -9.90 5.85
C VAL A 88 1.62 -10.86 4.67
N ALA A 89 2.75 -11.55 4.52
CA ALA A 89 2.94 -12.53 3.46
C ALA A 89 1.98 -13.72 3.58
N VAL A 90 1.77 -14.22 4.80
CA VAL A 90 0.84 -15.33 5.08
C VAL A 90 -0.61 -14.91 4.82
N ALA A 91 -1.02 -13.72 5.27
CA ALA A 91 -2.36 -13.21 5.04
C ALA A 91 -2.65 -13.04 3.54
N LEU A 92 -1.68 -12.49 2.79
CA LEU A 92 -1.81 -12.32 1.34
C LEU A 92 -1.93 -13.66 0.62
N ALA A 93 -1.09 -14.64 0.96
CA ALA A 93 -1.17 -15.99 0.40
C ALA A 93 -2.52 -16.67 0.71
N ALA A 94 -3.01 -16.53 1.94
CA ALA A 94 -4.31 -17.08 2.36
C ALA A 94 -5.47 -16.44 1.59
N SER A 95 -5.46 -15.11 1.41
CA SER A 95 -6.48 -14.42 0.61
C SER A 95 -6.50 -14.94 -0.83
N VAL A 96 -5.33 -15.05 -1.48
CA VAL A 96 -5.24 -15.57 -2.86
C VAL A 96 -5.74 -17.01 -2.96
N ALA A 97 -5.39 -17.87 -1.99
CA ALA A 97 -5.86 -19.25 -1.96
C ALA A 97 -7.38 -19.34 -1.85
N ILE A 98 -8.00 -18.61 -0.91
CA ILE A 98 -9.45 -18.57 -0.75
C ILE A 98 -10.13 -18.10 -2.04
N PHE A 99 -9.68 -16.99 -2.61
CA PHE A 99 -10.25 -16.47 -3.87
C PHE A 99 -10.14 -17.49 -5.00
N SER A 100 -8.99 -18.16 -5.15
CA SER A 100 -8.82 -19.16 -6.20
C SER A 100 -9.82 -20.31 -6.06
N VAL A 101 -9.99 -20.86 -4.85
CA VAL A 101 -10.93 -21.95 -4.59
C VAL A 101 -12.37 -21.50 -4.87
N THR A 102 -12.77 -20.31 -4.41
CA THR A 102 -14.13 -19.81 -4.64
C THR A 102 -14.43 -19.55 -6.11
N ILE A 103 -13.45 -19.06 -6.89
CA ILE A 103 -13.65 -18.79 -8.33
C ILE A 103 -13.77 -20.11 -9.11
N PHE A 104 -12.97 -21.12 -8.76
CA PHE A 104 -13.08 -22.46 -9.36
C PHE A 104 -14.41 -23.14 -9.01
N ASP A 105 -14.84 -23.08 -7.74
CA ASP A 105 -16.08 -23.69 -7.26
C ASP A 105 -17.33 -23.02 -7.87
N MET A 106 -17.31 -21.69 -8.05
CA MET A 106 -18.38 -20.94 -8.70
C MET A 106 -18.48 -21.18 -10.22
N GLY A 107 -17.57 -21.95 -10.83
CA GLY A 107 -17.64 -22.26 -12.27
C GLY A 107 -17.56 -21.02 -13.17
N LEU A 108 -16.94 -19.93 -12.70
CA LEU A 108 -16.81 -18.66 -13.43
C LEU A 108 -15.97 -18.79 -14.72
N PHE A 109 -15.22 -19.88 -14.87
CA PHE A 109 -14.47 -20.24 -16.07
C PHE A 109 -15.12 -21.39 -16.86
N THR A 110 -16.45 -21.51 -16.82
CA THR A 110 -17.16 -22.34 -17.79
C THR A 110 -16.97 -21.72 -19.18
N ASN A 111 -15.98 -22.23 -19.90
CA ASN A 111 -15.77 -21.95 -21.30
C ASN A 111 -17.05 -22.42 -22.02
N THR A 112 -17.88 -21.49 -22.48
CA THR A 112 -18.93 -21.81 -23.45
C THR A 112 -18.22 -22.38 -24.66
N ALA A 113 -18.24 -23.71 -24.80
CA ALA A 113 -17.68 -24.36 -25.97
C ALA A 113 -18.33 -23.73 -27.21
N PRO A 114 -17.55 -23.31 -28.23
CA PRO A 114 -18.16 -22.96 -29.51
C PRO A 114 -18.90 -24.20 -30.00
N THR A 115 -20.21 -24.09 -30.19
CA THR A 115 -20.98 -25.11 -30.88
C THR A 115 -20.43 -25.22 -32.30
N HIS A 116 -19.58 -26.24 -32.53
CA HIS A 116 -19.21 -26.63 -33.88
C HIS A 116 -20.45 -27.24 -34.53
N HIS A 117 -21.29 -26.40 -35.13
CA HIS A 117 -22.31 -26.87 -36.05
C HIS A 117 -21.60 -27.56 -37.21
N SER A 118 -21.72 -28.90 -37.26
CA SER A 118 -21.20 -29.69 -38.36
C SER A 118 -21.97 -29.31 -39.63
N ILE A 119 -21.26 -28.96 -40.70
CA ILE A 119 -21.87 -28.59 -41.99
C ILE A 119 -22.75 -29.74 -42.54
N ALA A 120 -22.50 -30.98 -42.12
CA ALA A 120 -23.30 -32.14 -42.51
C ALA A 120 -24.74 -32.13 -41.97
N SER A 121 -25.00 -31.51 -40.80
CA SER A 121 -26.37 -31.42 -40.26
C SER A 121 -27.20 -30.33 -40.94
N ILE A 122 -26.56 -29.29 -41.47
CA ILE A 122 -27.24 -28.20 -42.19
C ILE A 122 -27.76 -28.70 -43.54
N GLU A 123 -26.99 -29.55 -44.24
CA GLU A 123 -27.42 -30.13 -45.52
C GLU A 123 -28.58 -31.12 -45.34
N ALA A 124 -28.58 -31.89 -44.25
CA ALA A 124 -29.65 -32.83 -43.94
C ALA A 124 -30.99 -32.11 -43.67
N GLU A 125 -30.98 -31.07 -42.82
CA GLU A 125 -32.18 -30.27 -42.54
C GLU A 125 -32.66 -29.49 -43.77
N ARG A 126 -31.73 -29.00 -44.61
CA ARG A 126 -32.08 -28.31 -45.85
C ARG A 126 -32.71 -29.24 -46.89
N SER A 127 -32.21 -30.47 -47.00
CA SER A 127 -32.77 -31.47 -47.91
C SER A 127 -34.19 -31.88 -47.49
N GLU A 128 -34.42 -31.99 -46.19
CA GLU A 128 -35.73 -32.33 -45.63
C GLU A 128 -36.73 -31.18 -45.81
N MET A 129 -36.30 -29.93 -45.62
CA MET A 129 -37.11 -28.73 -45.88
C MET A 129 -37.45 -28.57 -47.37
N LEU A 130 -36.51 -28.84 -48.28
CA LEU A 130 -36.75 -28.77 -49.72
C LEU A 130 -37.73 -29.85 -50.20
N ALA A 131 -37.66 -31.06 -49.63
CA ALA A 131 -38.61 -32.12 -49.94
C ALA A 131 -40.05 -31.78 -49.46
N LEU A 132 -40.16 -31.11 -48.31
CA LEU A 132 -41.46 -30.64 -47.80
C LEU A 132 -42.04 -29.49 -48.64
N GLU A 133 -41.19 -28.58 -49.12
CA GLU A 133 -41.61 -27.45 -49.95
C GLU A 133 -42.07 -27.91 -51.35
N GLU A 134 -41.43 -28.94 -51.92
CA GLU A 134 -41.86 -29.55 -53.19
C GLU A 134 -43.23 -30.25 -53.06
N GLN A 135 -43.47 -30.95 -51.95
CA GLN A 135 -44.74 -31.62 -51.70
C GLN A 135 -45.89 -30.61 -51.47
N GLN A 136 -45.61 -29.51 -50.76
CA GLN A 136 -46.60 -28.47 -50.49
C GLN A 136 -47.00 -27.67 -51.75
N ASN A 137 -46.08 -27.52 -52.71
CA ASN A 137 -46.33 -26.81 -53.96
C ASN A 137 -47.12 -27.66 -54.97
N GLU A 138 -46.99 -29.00 -54.92
CA GLU A 138 -47.86 -29.92 -55.68
C GLU A 138 -49.30 -29.92 -55.13
N ASP A 139 -49.48 -29.95 -53.81
CA ASP A 139 -50.81 -29.92 -53.18
C ASP A 139 -51.54 -28.57 -53.44
N ALA A 140 -50.83 -27.44 -53.39
CA ALA A 140 -51.40 -26.12 -53.64
C ALA A 140 -51.89 -25.92 -55.09
N ARG A 141 -51.36 -26.66 -56.08
CA ARG A 141 -51.82 -26.59 -57.47
C ARG A 141 -53.15 -27.30 -57.71
N LEU A 142 -53.57 -28.19 -56.79
CA LEU A 142 -54.82 -28.94 -56.92
C LEU A 142 -56.04 -28.21 -56.32
N ASP A 143 -55.84 -27.27 -55.39
CA ASP A 143 -56.94 -26.61 -54.66
C ASP A 143 -57.50 -25.32 -55.32
N ASP A 144 -56.80 -24.70 -56.28
CA ASP A 144 -57.18 -23.38 -56.83
C ASP A 144 -58.25 -23.43 -57.95
N LEU A 145 -59.06 -24.49 -58.01
CA LEU A 145 -60.05 -24.71 -59.08
C LEU A 145 -61.53 -24.47 -58.68
N ASN A 146 -61.85 -23.89 -57.51
CA ASN A 146 -63.26 -23.74 -57.12
C ASN A 146 -63.59 -22.52 -56.23
N PRO A 147 -64.14 -21.41 -56.77
CA PRO A 147 -64.65 -20.31 -55.95
C PRO A 147 -66.16 -20.44 -55.74
N ASN A 148 -66.60 -20.62 -54.49
CA ASN A 148 -68.00 -20.43 -54.09
C ASN A 148 -68.10 -19.25 -53.12
N ALA A 149 -68.67 -18.14 -53.61
CA ALA A 149 -69.02 -16.98 -52.79
C ALA A 149 -70.32 -17.25 -52.03
N GLN A 150 -70.36 -16.94 -50.73
CA GLN A 150 -71.61 -16.97 -49.97
C GLN A 150 -71.77 -15.71 -49.11
N LEU A 151 -72.94 -15.08 -49.29
CA LEU A 151 -73.35 -13.77 -48.82
C LEU A 151 -73.68 -13.75 -47.32
N VAL A 152 -73.39 -12.61 -46.68
CA VAL A 152 -73.54 -12.35 -45.25
C VAL A 152 -74.90 -11.69 -44.98
N THR A 153 -75.60 -12.14 -43.93
CA THR A 153 -76.67 -11.38 -43.28
C THR A 153 -76.38 -11.26 -41.78
N PHE A 154 -76.55 -10.05 -41.23
CA PHE A 154 -76.51 -9.77 -39.80
C PHE A 154 -77.91 -9.36 -39.34
N GLU A 155 -78.44 -10.00 -38.31
CA GLU A 155 -79.65 -9.55 -37.60
C GLU A 155 -79.24 -8.82 -36.31
N LYS A 156 -80.03 -7.81 -35.90
CA LYS A 156 -79.80 -6.95 -34.73
C LYS A 156 -80.87 -7.20 -33.67
#